data_AF-A0A9Q9FAN7-F1
#
_entry.id   AF-A0A9Q9FAN7-F1
#
_cell.length_a   1.000
_cell.length_b   1.000
_cell.length_c   1.000
_cell.angle_alpha   90.00
_cell.angle_beta   90.00
_cell.angle_gamma   90.00
#
_symmetry.space_group_name_H-M   'P 1'
#
loop_
_entity.id
_entity.type
_entity.pdbx_description
1 polymer ?
#
loop_
_entity_poly.entity_id
_entity_poly.type
_entity_poly.pdbx_seq_one_letter_code
_entity_poly.pdbx_strand_id
1 'polypeptide(L)'
;MRVSISVPDNPHKDTTVLLKEFLDIIPDSHAGSTDEEPEISIKIVEDVGPQWIVFKNSQLQIVLKIIQYKSRDFLRVSKPISKDHPPQLIVNNFTTDIGMKIVEFLASMFPFSQGSRQVANFTVQGDFIYFRLYKYCFGEKSPIMENVGPHLTLRLWRMIEYNGNEKKVMNFKKFIKNSNLL
;
A
#
# COMPACT_ATOMS: atom_id res chain seq x y z
N MET A 1 -4.82 15.06 6.63
CA MET A 1 -5.09 14.31 5.40
C MET A 1 -6.17 13.29 5.71
N ARG A 2 -7.18 13.14 4.87
CA ARG A 2 -8.22 12.11 5.05
C ARG A 2 -8.11 11.05 3.96
N VAL A 3 -8.13 9.79 4.36
CA VAL A 3 -8.04 8.65 3.43
C VAL A 3 -9.35 7.87 3.46
N SER A 4 -10.01 7.71 2.31
CA SER A 4 -11.14 6.78 2.20
C SER A 4 -10.67 5.44 1.67
N ILE A 5 -11.20 4.35 2.23
CA ILE A 5 -10.94 2.99 1.77
C ILE A 5 -12.27 2.35 1.37
N SER A 6 -12.34 1.89 0.13
CA SER A 6 -13.54 1.29 -0.45
C SER A 6 -13.28 -0.14 -0.92
N VAL A 7 -14.30 -0.97 -0.74
CA VAL A 7 -14.38 -2.37 -1.19
C VAL A 7 -15.68 -2.54 -1.98
N PRO A 8 -15.85 -3.64 -2.74
CA PRO A 8 -17.14 -3.97 -3.36
C PRO A 8 -18.25 -4.22 -2.33
N ASP A 9 -19.51 -4.16 -2.74
CA ASP A 9 -20.67 -4.27 -1.84
C ASP A 9 -20.76 -5.62 -1.12
N ASN A 10 -20.32 -6.70 -1.76
CA ASN A 10 -20.30 -8.05 -1.20
C ASN A 10 -18.87 -8.63 -1.24
N PRO A 11 -17.96 -8.11 -0.37
CA PRO A 11 -16.54 -8.39 -0.49
C PRO A 11 -16.20 -9.83 -0.07
N HIS A 12 -15.21 -10.42 -0.73
CA HIS A 12 -14.63 -11.69 -0.29
C HIS A 12 -14.10 -11.58 1.15
N LYS A 13 -14.05 -12.70 1.88
CA LYS A 13 -13.56 -12.74 3.28
C LYS A 13 -12.19 -12.09 3.41
N ASP A 14 -11.27 -12.43 2.52
CA ASP A 14 -9.90 -11.88 2.53
C ASP A 14 -9.87 -10.37 2.19
N THR A 15 -10.78 -9.89 1.34
CA THR A 15 -10.96 -8.46 1.05
C THR A 15 -11.43 -7.71 2.29
N THR A 16 -12.35 -8.30 3.05
CA THR A 16 -12.84 -7.74 4.32
C THR A 16 -11.73 -7.67 5.38
N VAL A 17 -10.90 -8.72 5.47
CA VAL A 17 -9.74 -8.74 6.37
C VAL A 17 -8.72 -7.68 5.95
N LEU A 18 -8.39 -7.61 4.66
CA LEU A 18 -7.45 -6.62 4.13
C LEU A 18 -7.93 -5.18 4.39
N LEU A 19 -9.23 -4.91 4.23
CA LEU A 19 -9.83 -3.62 4.57
C LEU A 19 -9.58 -3.27 6.04
N LYS A 20 -9.88 -4.19 6.97
CA LYS A 20 -9.66 -3.96 8.41
C LYS A 20 -8.20 -3.71 8.72
N GLU A 21 -7.29 -4.48 8.13
CA GLU A 21 -5.86 -4.27 8.30
C GLU A 21 -5.41 -2.91 7.76
N PHE A 22 -5.93 -2.46 6.61
CA PHE A 22 -5.59 -1.14 6.07
C PHE A 22 -6.12 -0.01 6.95
N LEU A 23 -7.32 -0.14 7.50
CA LEU A 23 -7.88 0.83 8.46
C LEU A 23 -7.06 0.92 9.76
N ASP A 24 -6.36 -0.16 10.13
CA ASP A 24 -5.46 -0.15 11.29
C ASP A 24 -4.08 0.44 10.97
N ILE A 25 -3.63 0.34 9.73
CA ILE A 25 -2.29 0.76 9.28
C ILE A 25 -2.26 2.22 8.84
N ILE A 26 -3.26 2.64 8.08
CA ILE A 26 -3.28 3.93 7.40
C ILE A 26 -3.89 4.96 8.35
N PRO A 27 -3.13 6.00 8.72
CA PRO A 27 -3.62 7.05 9.62
C PRO A 27 -4.79 7.82 9.00
N ASP A 28 -5.69 8.32 9.83
CA ASP A 28 -6.85 9.14 9.41
C ASP A 28 -7.70 8.50 8.28
N SER A 29 -7.77 7.16 8.29
CA SER A 29 -8.51 6.38 7.30
C SER A 29 -9.90 5.96 7.77
N HIS A 30 -10.86 5.90 6.84
CA HIS A 30 -12.22 5.45 7.10
C HIS A 30 -12.74 4.59 5.95
N ALA A 31 -13.71 3.71 6.26
CA ALA A 31 -14.36 2.88 5.25
C ALA A 31 -15.55 3.62 4.62
N GLY A 32 -15.71 3.51 3.31
CA GLY A 32 -16.88 4.02 2.57
C GLY A 32 -16.76 5.47 2.08
N SER A 33 -17.82 5.95 1.44
CA SER A 33 -17.95 7.34 0.97
C SER A 33 -18.52 8.21 2.09
N THR A 34 -17.74 9.18 2.56
CA THR A 34 -18.23 10.29 3.38
C THR A 34 -18.76 11.40 2.45
N ASP A 35 -19.63 12.29 2.94
CA ASP A 35 -20.17 13.42 2.17
C ASP A 35 -19.09 14.39 1.66
N GLU A 36 -17.91 14.38 2.28
CA GLU A 36 -16.75 15.15 1.86
C GLU A 36 -15.82 14.32 0.96
N GLU A 37 -15.38 14.91 -0.17
CA GLU A 37 -14.43 14.26 -1.07
C GLU A 37 -13.09 14.01 -0.36
N PRO A 38 -12.61 12.76 -0.31
CA PRO A 38 -11.36 12.42 0.36
C PRO A 38 -10.16 12.91 -0.44
N GLU A 39 -9.13 13.39 0.26
CA GLU A 39 -7.86 13.82 -0.36
C GLU A 39 -7.14 12.65 -1.05
N ILE A 40 -7.21 11.46 -0.43
CA ILE A 40 -6.70 10.20 -0.97
C ILE A 40 -7.81 9.15 -0.91
N SER A 41 -8.02 8.46 -2.02
CA SER A 41 -8.91 7.30 -2.11
C SER A 41 -8.11 6.03 -2.37
N ILE A 42 -8.45 4.98 -1.63
CA ILE A 42 -7.94 3.64 -1.79
C ILE A 42 -9.11 2.74 -2.14
N LYS A 43 -9.02 2.04 -3.25
CA LYS A 43 -10.02 1.06 -3.67
C LYS A 43 -9.37 -0.30 -3.77
N ILE A 44 -9.88 -1.25 -3.00
CA ILE A 44 -9.52 -2.66 -3.16
C ILE A 44 -10.48 -3.24 -4.19
N VAL A 45 -9.92 -3.73 -5.30
CA VAL A 45 -10.67 -4.38 -6.37
C VAL A 45 -10.40 -5.88 -6.27
N GLU A 46 -11.48 -6.66 -6.26
CA GLU A 46 -11.42 -8.10 -6.16
C GLU A 46 -11.94 -8.78 -7.43
N ASP A 47 -11.61 -10.05 -7.56
CA ASP A 47 -12.21 -11.01 -8.50
C ASP A 47 -12.75 -12.18 -7.67
N VAL A 48 -12.01 -13.29 -7.55
CA VAL A 48 -12.30 -14.33 -6.52
C VAL A 48 -11.86 -13.87 -5.12
N GLY A 49 -10.88 -12.98 -5.05
CA GLY A 49 -10.35 -12.37 -3.83
C GLY A 49 -9.62 -11.06 -4.16
N PRO A 50 -8.96 -10.41 -3.17
CA PRO A 50 -8.35 -9.09 -3.40
C PRO A 50 -7.23 -9.19 -4.45
N GLN A 51 -7.39 -8.48 -5.56
CA GLN A 51 -6.52 -8.64 -6.74
C GLN A 51 -5.79 -7.35 -7.13
N TRP A 52 -6.40 -6.19 -6.94
CA TRP A 52 -5.73 -4.90 -7.15
C TRP A 52 -6.03 -3.94 -6.02
N ILE A 53 -5.08 -3.03 -5.81
CA ILE A 53 -5.24 -1.86 -4.96
C ILE A 53 -5.05 -0.65 -5.85
N VAL A 54 -6.06 0.21 -5.88
CA VAL A 54 -6.04 1.48 -6.61
C VAL A 54 -5.88 2.59 -5.59
N PHE A 55 -4.75 3.27 -5.63
CA PHE A 55 -4.50 4.51 -4.90
C PHE A 55 -4.77 5.68 -5.84
N LYS A 56 -5.48 6.70 -5.37
CA LYS A 56 -5.78 7.88 -6.18
C LYS A 56 -5.84 9.14 -5.32
N ASN A 57 -5.22 10.21 -5.82
CA ASN A 57 -5.41 11.59 -5.35
C ASN A 57 -5.74 12.49 -6.55
N SER A 58 -5.65 13.82 -6.38
CA SER A 58 -5.94 14.80 -7.43
C SER A 58 -4.98 14.75 -8.63
N GLN A 59 -3.75 14.28 -8.44
CA GLN A 59 -2.68 14.34 -9.46
C GLN A 59 -2.29 12.97 -10.01
N LEU A 60 -2.51 11.89 -9.27
CA LEU A 60 -1.97 10.57 -9.58
C LEU A 60 -2.96 9.47 -9.21
N GLN A 61 -3.09 8.49 -10.10
CA GLN A 61 -3.72 7.20 -9.83
C GLN A 61 -2.70 6.08 -10.05
N ILE A 62 -2.46 5.28 -9.02
CA ILE A 62 -1.56 4.12 -9.02
C ILE A 62 -2.41 2.86 -8.88
N VAL A 63 -2.27 1.93 -9.82
CA VAL A 63 -2.91 0.60 -9.76
C VAL A 63 -1.83 -0.43 -9.49
N LEU A 64 -1.86 -1.03 -8.32
CA LEU A 64 -0.98 -2.12 -7.92
C LEU A 64 -1.73 -3.44 -7.97
N LYS A 65 -1.19 -4.43 -8.69
CA LYS A 65 -1.67 -5.80 -8.65
C LYS A 65 -1.13 -6.48 -7.39
N ILE A 66 -2.01 -7.13 -6.64
CA ILE A 66 -1.63 -8.03 -5.54
C ILE A 66 -1.14 -9.34 -6.16
N ILE A 67 0.14 -9.62 -5.96
CA ILE A 67 0.77 -10.88 -6.39
C ILE A 67 0.65 -11.91 -5.28
N GLN A 68 0.83 -11.46 -4.04
CA GLN A 68 0.65 -12.29 -2.86
C GLN A 68 0.17 -11.44 -1.70
N TYR A 69 -0.80 -11.97 -0.96
CA TYR A 69 -1.30 -11.41 0.27
C TYR A 69 -1.30 -12.49 1.36
N LYS A 70 -0.71 -12.18 2.50
CA LYS A 70 -0.80 -12.97 3.73
C LYS A 70 -1.29 -12.05 4.84
N SER A 71 -2.48 -12.33 5.36
CA SER A 71 -3.05 -11.59 6.49
C SER A 71 -2.24 -11.80 7.77
N ARG A 72 -2.46 -10.95 8.76
CA ARG A 72 -1.90 -11.08 10.11
C ARG A 72 -2.28 -12.41 10.74
N ASP A 73 -3.53 -12.85 10.57
CA ASP A 73 -4.03 -14.13 11.07
C ASP A 73 -3.28 -15.31 10.42
N PHE A 74 -3.07 -15.27 9.10
CA PHE A 74 -2.29 -16.29 8.39
C PHE A 74 -0.84 -16.35 8.90
N LEU A 75 -0.26 -15.19 9.19
CA LEU A 75 1.10 -15.07 9.73
C LEU A 75 1.20 -15.36 11.23
N ARG A 76 0.07 -15.63 11.91
CA ARG A 76 -0.03 -15.84 13.36
C ARG A 76 0.53 -14.65 14.17
N VAL A 77 0.29 -13.45 13.67
CA VAL A 77 0.74 -12.20 14.28
C VAL A 77 -0.40 -11.60 15.09
N SER A 78 -0.29 -11.67 16.41
CA SER A 78 -1.32 -11.17 17.34
C SER A 78 -1.03 -9.76 17.88
N LYS A 79 0.20 -9.25 17.71
CA LYS A 79 0.57 -7.95 18.26
C LYS A 79 -0.23 -6.83 17.60
N PRO A 80 -0.84 -5.92 18.38
CA PRO A 80 -1.71 -4.87 17.85
C PRO A 80 -0.89 -3.80 17.12
N ILE A 81 -1.52 -3.13 16.16
CA ILE A 81 -1.00 -1.92 15.52
C ILE A 81 -1.50 -0.74 16.36
N SER A 82 -0.61 0.16 16.76
CA SER A 82 -1.01 1.36 17.53
C SER A 82 -1.56 2.42 16.58
N LYS A 83 -2.76 2.94 16.87
CA LYS A 83 -3.36 4.05 16.11
C LYS A 83 -2.85 5.41 16.58
N ASP A 84 -2.55 5.55 17.87
CA ASP A 84 -2.02 6.80 18.46
C ASP A 84 -0.60 7.12 17.99
N HIS A 85 0.17 6.09 17.61
CA HIS A 85 1.54 6.22 17.12
C HIS A 85 1.67 5.64 15.71
N PRO A 86 1.15 6.33 14.68
CA PRO A 86 1.07 5.79 13.33
C PRO A 86 2.43 5.37 12.76
N PRO A 87 2.47 4.38 11.85
CA PRO A 87 3.73 3.89 11.29
C PRO A 87 4.43 4.96 10.46
N GLN A 88 5.76 5.02 10.61
CA GLN A 88 6.63 5.85 9.79
C GLN A 88 6.94 5.13 8.47
N LEU A 89 6.95 5.87 7.37
CA LEU A 89 7.30 5.31 6.05
C LEU A 89 8.80 5.08 5.92
N ILE A 90 9.19 3.89 5.49
CA ILE A 90 10.53 3.58 4.99
C ILE A 90 10.37 3.02 3.58
N VAL A 91 11.14 3.59 2.64
CA VAL A 91 11.18 3.15 1.25
C VAL A 91 12.60 2.72 0.91
N ASN A 92 12.75 1.59 0.21
CA ASN A 92 14.04 1.05 -0.21
C ASN A 92 14.00 0.68 -1.70
N ASN A 93 15.09 0.99 -2.42
CA ASN A 93 15.30 0.68 -3.84
C ASN A 93 14.30 1.31 -4.84
N PHE A 94 13.65 2.42 -4.48
CA PHE A 94 12.90 3.24 -5.43
C PHE A 94 13.86 4.20 -6.14
N THR A 95 14.42 3.78 -7.28
CA THR A 95 15.48 4.53 -7.98
C THR A 95 15.05 5.19 -9.29
N THR A 96 13.88 4.82 -9.82
CA THR A 96 13.36 5.35 -11.08
C THR A 96 12.43 6.54 -10.84
N ASP A 97 12.24 7.40 -11.84
CA ASP A 97 11.31 8.54 -11.73
C ASP A 97 9.88 8.11 -11.38
N ILE A 98 9.41 7.00 -11.97
CA ILE A 98 8.11 6.40 -11.63
C ILE A 98 8.11 5.93 -10.16
N GLY A 99 9.21 5.32 -9.72
CA GLY A 99 9.40 4.93 -8.33
C GLY A 99 9.33 6.13 -7.39
N MET A 100 10.01 7.24 -7.72
CA MET A 100 9.99 8.46 -6.93
C MET A 100 8.59 9.05 -6.80
N LYS A 101 7.79 9.08 -7.88
CA LYS A 101 6.38 9.50 -7.82
C LYS A 101 5.53 8.63 -6.90
N ILE A 102 5.78 7.31 -6.91
CA ILE A 102 5.12 6.39 -5.97
C ILE A 102 5.56 6.70 -4.54
N VAL A 103 6.84 6.97 -4.29
CA VAL A 103 7.34 7.35 -2.97
C VAL A 103 6.69 8.64 -2.46
N GLU A 104 6.57 9.67 -3.30
CA GLU A 104 5.89 10.92 -2.95
C GLU A 104 4.42 10.67 -2.59
N PHE A 105 3.72 9.82 -3.34
CA PHE A 105 2.36 9.42 -3.02
C PHE A 105 2.27 8.62 -1.71
N LEU A 106 3.20 7.70 -1.46
CA LEU A 106 3.22 6.94 -0.21
C LEU A 106 3.53 7.88 0.98
N ALA A 107 4.44 8.83 0.81
CA ALA A 107 4.84 9.77 1.85
C ALA A 107 3.69 10.68 2.29
N SER A 108 2.78 11.04 1.39
CA SER A 108 1.59 11.78 1.80
C SER A 108 0.71 10.94 2.73
N MET A 109 0.55 9.63 2.47
CA MET A 109 -0.28 8.72 3.29
C MET A 109 0.25 8.46 4.71
N PHE A 110 1.55 8.63 4.96
CA PHE A 110 2.20 8.29 6.23
C PHE A 110 2.88 9.52 6.84
N PRO A 111 2.15 10.33 7.62
CA PRO A 111 2.71 11.53 8.23
C PRO A 111 3.83 11.20 9.23
N PHE A 112 4.75 12.14 9.38
CA PHE A 112 5.80 12.04 10.39
C PHE A 112 5.20 12.06 11.80
N SER A 113 5.57 11.09 12.63
CA SER A 113 5.12 10.97 14.03
C SER A 113 6.31 10.72 14.94
N GLN A 114 6.68 11.73 15.72
CA GLN A 114 7.73 11.63 16.71
C GLN A 114 7.33 10.62 17.80
N GLY A 115 8.22 9.70 18.13
CA GLY A 115 7.99 8.67 19.15
C GLY A 115 7.29 7.41 18.62
N SER A 116 6.84 7.39 17.36
CA SER A 116 6.34 6.17 16.75
C SER A 116 7.45 5.12 16.62
N ARG A 117 7.18 3.92 17.14
CA ARG A 117 8.03 2.73 17.01
C ARG A 117 7.52 1.76 15.95
N GLN A 118 6.65 2.24 15.06
CA GLN A 118 6.06 1.47 13.98
C GLN A 118 6.63 1.94 12.64
N VAL A 119 6.85 0.99 11.73
CA VAL A 119 7.46 1.22 10.43
C VAL A 119 6.63 0.54 9.35
N ALA A 120 6.14 1.32 8.40
CA ALA A 120 5.59 0.87 7.13
C ALA A 120 6.72 0.81 6.11
N ASN A 121 7.25 -0.39 5.85
CA ASN A 121 8.36 -0.58 4.92
C ASN A 121 7.84 -1.00 3.55
N PHE A 122 8.23 -0.24 2.51
CA PHE A 122 8.08 -0.59 1.11
C PHE A 122 9.45 -0.81 0.50
N THR A 123 9.69 -1.96 -0.11
CA THR A 123 10.99 -2.27 -0.73
C THR A 123 10.76 -2.78 -2.14
N VAL A 124 11.51 -2.24 -3.10
CA VAL A 124 11.50 -2.73 -4.48
C VAL A 124 12.58 -3.80 -4.66
N GLN A 125 12.20 -4.94 -5.23
CA GLN A 125 13.14 -5.96 -5.69
C GLN A 125 12.66 -6.51 -7.05
N GLY A 126 13.43 -6.23 -8.10
CA GLY A 126 12.98 -6.45 -9.48
C GLY A 126 11.75 -5.59 -9.79
N ASP A 127 10.70 -6.22 -10.30
CA ASP A 127 9.42 -5.57 -10.63
C ASP A 127 8.42 -5.54 -9.45
N PHE A 128 8.80 -6.06 -8.28
CA PHE A 128 7.90 -6.26 -7.15
C PHE A 128 8.15 -5.24 -6.04
N ILE A 129 7.05 -4.74 -5.48
CA ILE A 129 7.03 -3.88 -4.29
C ILE A 129 6.59 -4.75 -3.11
N TYR A 130 7.48 -4.96 -2.16
CA TYR A 130 7.21 -5.70 -0.93
C TYR A 130 6.79 -4.72 0.15
N PHE A 131 5.59 -4.88 0.69
CA PHE A 131 5.11 -4.12 1.84
C PHE A 131 5.12 -4.97 3.09
N ARG A 132 5.70 -4.44 4.16
CA ARG A 132 5.77 -5.06 5.49
C ARG A 132 5.57 -4.00 6.55
N LEU A 133 4.99 -4.40 7.68
CA LEU A 133 4.80 -3.51 8.83
C LEU A 133 5.52 -4.09 10.05
N TYR A 134 6.41 -3.29 10.61
CA TYR A 134 7.24 -3.68 11.75
C TYR A 134 7.00 -2.79 12.96
N LYS A 135 7.13 -3.37 14.14
CA LYS A 135 7.47 -2.65 15.37
C LYS A 135 8.94 -2.83 15.65
N TYR A 136 9.59 -1.82 16.20
CA TYR A 136 10.99 -1.94 16.61
C TYR A 136 11.22 -1.44 18.03
N CYS A 137 12.27 -1.98 18.65
CA CYS A 137 12.87 -1.42 19.85
C CYS A 137 14.38 -1.27 19.66
N PHE A 138 14.98 -0.37 20.44
CA PHE A 138 16.43 -0.18 20.43
C PHE A 138 17.09 -1.34 21.16
N GLY A 139 17.88 -2.13 20.45
CA GLY A 139 18.80 -3.10 21.02
C GLY A 139 20.20 -2.51 21.18
N GLU A 140 21.10 -3.24 21.83
CA GLU A 140 22.47 -2.78 22.11
C GLU A 140 23.32 -2.59 20.84
N LYS A 141 23.13 -3.44 19.81
CA LYS A 141 23.91 -3.42 18.56
C LYS A 141 23.10 -2.99 17.34
N SER A 142 21.83 -3.35 17.31
CA SER A 142 20.92 -3.09 16.19
C SER A 142 19.48 -3.01 16.69
N PRO A 143 18.59 -2.32 15.97
CA PRO A 143 17.17 -2.37 16.28
C PRO A 143 16.64 -3.80 16.17
N ILE A 144 15.87 -4.23 17.17
CA ILE A 144 15.14 -5.49 17.11
C ILE A 144 13.81 -5.18 16.47
N MET A 145 13.54 -5.80 15.33
CA MET A 145 12.31 -5.61 14.57
C MET A 145 11.40 -6.83 14.68
N GLU A 146 10.10 -6.57 14.73
CA GLU A 146 9.09 -7.60 14.80
C GLU A 146 7.93 -7.29 13.85
N ASN A 147 7.50 -8.29 13.09
CA ASN A 147 6.39 -8.12 12.16
C ASN A 147 5.06 -7.98 12.92
N VAL A 148 4.29 -6.95 12.58
CA VAL A 148 2.99 -6.67 13.21
C VAL A 148 1.83 -6.56 12.22
N GLY A 149 2.11 -6.46 10.92
CA GLY A 149 1.09 -6.34 9.87
C GLY A 149 1.14 -7.44 8.82
N PRO A 150 0.30 -7.31 7.77
CA PRO A 150 0.23 -8.27 6.68
C PRO A 150 1.47 -8.21 5.80
N HIS A 151 1.67 -9.28 5.03
CA HIS A 151 2.70 -9.34 4.00
C HIS A 151 2.03 -9.20 2.64
N LEU A 152 2.34 -8.11 1.95
CA LEU A 152 1.90 -7.87 0.58
C LEU A 152 3.10 -7.89 -0.36
N THR A 153 2.95 -8.59 -1.47
CA THR A 153 3.83 -8.50 -2.63
C THR A 153 3.00 -7.91 -3.75
N LEU A 154 3.37 -6.72 -4.19
CA LEU A 154 2.63 -5.91 -5.13
C LEU A 154 3.45 -5.74 -6.41
N ARG A 155 2.77 -5.44 -7.52
CA ARG A 155 3.41 -5.07 -8.77
C ARG A 155 2.67 -3.89 -9.39
N LEU A 156 3.41 -2.89 -9.86
CA LEU A 156 2.82 -1.79 -10.60
C LEU A 156 2.18 -2.30 -11.89
N TRP A 157 0.88 -2.05 -12.06
CA TRP A 157 0.10 -2.48 -13.23
C TRP A 157 -0.24 -1.31 -14.15
N ARG A 158 -0.68 -0.20 -13.58
CA ARG A 158 -1.05 1.01 -14.31
C ARG A 158 -0.77 2.26 -13.47
N MET A 159 -0.37 3.34 -14.12
CA MET A 159 -0.27 4.66 -13.50
C MET A 159 -0.94 5.70 -14.41
N ILE A 160 -1.69 6.63 -13.83
CA ILE A 160 -2.29 7.75 -14.56
C ILE A 160 -1.87 9.03 -13.86
N GLU A 161 -1.27 9.95 -14.59
CA GLU A 161 -0.96 11.31 -14.13
C GLU A 161 -2.01 12.27 -14.69
N TYR A 162 -2.54 13.14 -13.85
CA TYR A 162 -3.53 14.16 -14.20
C TYR A 162 -2.86 15.53 -14.21
N ASN A 163 -2.87 16.19 -15.37
CA ASN A 163 -2.31 17.51 -15.59
C ASN A 163 -3.42 18.45 -16.08
N GLY A 164 -4.25 18.92 -15.16
CA GLY A 164 -5.46 19.69 -15.50
C GLY A 164 -6.42 18.85 -16.34
N ASN A 165 -6.64 19.23 -17.60
CA ASN A 165 -7.54 18.52 -18.52
C ASN A 165 -6.88 17.32 -19.22
N GLU A 166 -5.54 17.23 -19.18
CA GLU A 166 -4.82 16.14 -19.81
C GLU A 166 -4.56 15.00 -18.82
N LYS A 167 -4.57 13.77 -19.33
CA LYS A 167 -4.16 12.59 -18.56
C LYS A 167 -3.12 11.78 -19.31
N LYS A 168 -2.02 11.46 -18.62
CA LYS A 168 -0.98 10.58 -19.14
C LYS A 168 -1.17 9.19 -18.54
N VAL A 169 -1.51 8.22 -19.39
CA VAL A 169 -1.74 6.82 -18.98
C VAL A 169 -0.51 5.98 -19.29
N MET A 170 0.02 5.31 -18.28
CA MET A 170 1.15 4.38 -18.39
C MET A 170 0.70 2.98 -17.98
N ASN A 171 0.86 2.01 -18.87
CA ASN A 171 0.52 0.60 -18.63
C ASN A 171 1.79 -0.23 -18.52
N PHE A 172 1.90 -1.00 -17.44
CA PHE A 172 3.06 -1.84 -17.14
C PHE A 172 2.68 -3.29 -17.33
N LYS A 173 2.74 -3.76 -18.58
CA LYS A 173 2.55 -5.17 -18.90
C LYS A 173 3.81 -5.96 -18.55
N LYS A 174 3.65 -7.26 -18.26
CA LYS A 174 4.79 -8.18 -18.18
C LYS A 174 5.52 -8.14 -19.53
N PHE A 175 6.74 -7.60 -19.56
CA PHE A 175 7.59 -7.71 -20.74
C PHE A 175 7.86 -9.18 -20.98
N ILE A 176 7.20 -9.78 -21.99
CA ILE A 176 7.61 -11.06 -22.55
C ILE A 176 8.74 -10.69 -23.51
N LYS A 177 9.99 -10.84 -23.06
CA LYS A 177 11.16 -10.46 -23.87
C LYS A 177 11.32 -11.35 -25.13
N ASN A 178 10.57 -12.46 -25.22
CA ASN A 178 10.60 -13.40 -26.33
C ASN A 178 9.17 -13.87 -26.69
N SER A 179 8.41 -13.08 -27.44
CA SER A 179 7.14 -13.55 -28.01
C SER A 179 7.33 -14.65 -29.06
N ASN A 180 8.56 -14.86 -29.53
CA ASN A 180 8.92 -15.77 -30.63
C ASN A 180 9.55 -17.10 -30.16
N LEU A 181 9.33 -17.51 -28.90
CA LEU A 181 9.81 -18.80 -28.36
C LEU A 181 8.68 -19.77 -27.99
N LEU A 182 7.49 -19.59 -28.57
CA LEU A 182 6.41 -20.56 -28.55
C LEU A 182 6.00 -20.91 -29.98
#